data_AF-A0A353Y6J9-F1
#
_entry.id   AF-A0A353Y6J9-F1
#
_cell.length_a   1.000
_cell.length_b   1.000
_cell.length_c   1.000
_cell.angle_alpha   90.00
_cell.angle_beta   90.00
_cell.angle_gamma   90.00
#
_symmetry.space_group_name_H-M   'P 1'
#
loop_
_entity.id
_entity.type
_entity.pdbx_description
1 polymer ?
#
loop_
_entity_poly.entity_id
_entity_poly.type
_entity_poly.pdbx_seq_one_letter_code
_entity_poly.pdbx_strand_id
1 'polypeptide(L)'
;QLMRVDGVGRYEMLGETIDDAAGEAFDKSAKLMGLPYPGGPVLARLAEHGDSAAFKLPRPLLHSGNLDFSFAGLKTAVLTQAQRLGNDLEARKADLAASTQAAIVEVLVKKSLAALDQTGMKRLVVAGGVGANKLLREQLNAACADPKRKGGKVRVHYPELHL
;
A
#
# COMPACT_ATOMS: atom_id res chain seq x y z
N GLN A 1 -9.63 3.45 1.92
CA GLN A 1 -11.04 3.02 1.79
C GLN A 1 -11.20 2.22 0.51
N LEU A 2 -12.09 1.26 0.52
CA LEU A 2 -12.57 0.52 -0.63
C LEU A 2 -14.08 0.76 -0.76
N MET A 3 -14.50 1.24 -1.92
CA MET A 3 -15.90 1.58 -2.18
C MET A 3 -16.34 0.91 -3.47
N ARG A 4 -17.54 0.34 -3.45
CA ARG A 4 -18.25 -0.07 -4.66
C ARG A 4 -19.04 1.11 -5.19
N VAL A 5 -18.99 1.31 -6.50
CA VAL A 5 -19.69 2.40 -7.19
C VAL A 5 -20.58 1.81 -8.30
N ASP A 6 -21.89 1.79 -8.08
CA ASP A 6 -22.86 1.34 -9.09
C ASP A 6 -23.43 2.51 -9.90
N GLY A 7 -23.19 3.76 -9.49
CA GLY A 7 -23.59 4.96 -10.20
C GLY A 7 -23.38 6.22 -9.38
N VAL A 8 -23.70 7.39 -9.94
CA VAL A 8 -23.65 8.67 -9.21
C VAL A 8 -24.58 8.60 -8.00
N GLY A 9 -24.04 8.91 -6.82
CA GLY A 9 -24.79 8.84 -5.56
C GLY A 9 -25.08 7.42 -5.05
N ARG A 10 -24.63 6.37 -5.75
CA ARG A 10 -24.83 4.96 -5.36
C ARG A 10 -23.50 4.33 -5.01
N TYR A 11 -23.14 4.50 -3.74
CA TYR A 11 -21.87 4.08 -3.19
C TYR A 11 -22.11 3.15 -2.00
N GLU A 12 -21.35 2.05 -1.96
CA GLU A 12 -21.34 1.12 -0.84
C GLU A 12 -19.90 1.06 -0.29
N MET A 13 -19.75 1.28 1.01
CA MET A 13 -18.46 1.12 1.69
C MET A 13 -18.19 -0.37 1.87
N LEU A 14 -17.10 -0.86 1.28
CA LEU A 14 -16.71 -2.27 1.38
C LEU A 14 -15.73 -2.49 2.54
N GLY A 15 -14.88 -1.51 2.81
CA GLY A 15 -13.90 -1.56 3.88
C GLY A 15 -13.13 -0.25 4.02
N GLU A 16 -12.67 0.03 5.23
CA GLU A 16 -11.93 1.24 5.53
C GLU A 16 -10.74 0.98 6.44
N THR A 17 -9.92 2.02 6.69
CA THR A 17 -8.87 1.87 7.70
C THR A 17 -9.50 1.99 9.07
N ILE A 18 -9.07 1.13 10.00
CA ILE A 18 -9.46 1.23 11.41
C ILE A 18 -8.44 2.07 12.22
N ASP A 19 -7.34 2.50 11.59
CA ASP A 19 -6.29 3.32 12.20
C ASP A 19 -5.78 4.42 11.24
N ASP A 20 -4.54 4.32 10.75
CA ASP A 20 -3.90 5.28 9.88
C ASP A 20 -4.29 5.04 8.41
N ALA A 21 -4.43 6.10 7.64
CA ALA A 21 -4.54 5.98 6.19
C ALA A 21 -3.21 5.47 5.59
N ALA A 22 -3.25 4.83 4.41
CA ALA A 22 -2.03 4.33 3.78
C ALA A 22 -0.97 5.43 3.51
N GLY A 23 -1.41 6.63 3.13
CA GLY A 23 -0.51 7.77 2.92
C GLY A 23 0.14 8.23 4.23
N GLU A 24 -0.62 8.24 5.31
CA GLU A 24 -0.13 8.55 6.64
C GLU A 24 0.84 7.47 7.16
N ALA A 25 0.58 6.19 6.85
CA ALA A 25 1.51 5.11 7.16
C ALA A 25 2.87 5.30 6.44
N PHE A 26 2.84 5.73 5.17
CA PHE A 26 4.04 6.11 4.43
C PHE A 26 4.77 7.30 5.08
N ASP A 27 4.06 8.40 5.36
CA ASP A 27 4.65 9.61 5.94
C ASP A 27 5.22 9.37 7.34
N LYS A 28 4.48 8.67 8.21
CA LYS A 28 4.92 8.33 9.56
C LYS A 28 6.13 7.40 9.53
N SER A 29 6.14 6.38 8.67
CA SER A 29 7.29 5.48 8.54
C SER A 29 8.52 6.21 8.05
N ALA A 30 8.36 7.10 7.06
CA ALA A 30 9.44 7.95 6.56
C ALA A 30 10.03 8.83 7.67
N LYS A 31 9.16 9.46 8.48
CA LYS A 31 9.58 10.27 9.63
C LYS A 31 10.38 9.47 10.65
N LEU A 32 9.98 8.23 10.95
CA LEU A 32 10.69 7.35 11.90
C LEU A 32 12.09 6.95 11.40
N MET A 33 12.31 7.02 10.08
CA MET A 33 13.59 6.77 9.43
C MET A 33 14.42 8.05 9.22
N GLY A 34 13.95 9.19 9.73
CA GLY A 34 14.61 10.49 9.58
C GLY A 34 14.50 11.10 8.19
N LEU A 35 13.49 10.73 7.39
CA LEU A 35 13.28 11.29 6.05
C LEU A 35 12.47 12.59 6.10
N PRO A 36 12.70 13.54 5.16
CA PRO A 36 11.94 14.79 5.07
C PRO A 36 10.48 14.59 4.65
N TYR A 37 9.65 15.60 4.93
CA TYR A 37 8.24 15.65 4.53
C TYR A 37 8.06 16.36 3.17
N PRO A 38 7.12 15.93 2.28
CA PRO A 38 6.23 14.78 2.40
C PRO A 38 6.99 13.45 2.32
N GLY A 39 6.74 12.58 3.29
CA GLY A 39 7.54 11.39 3.55
C GLY A 39 7.27 10.26 2.55
N GLY A 40 6.04 10.10 2.11
CA GLY A 40 5.65 9.02 1.18
C GLY A 40 6.41 9.03 -0.14
N PRO A 41 6.46 10.15 -0.89
CA PRO A 41 7.25 10.22 -2.13
C PRO A 41 8.76 10.03 -1.89
N VAL A 42 9.28 10.47 -0.75
CA VAL A 42 10.71 10.33 -0.41
C VAL A 42 11.04 8.87 -0.08
N LEU A 43 10.25 8.23 0.78
CA LEU A 43 10.38 6.80 1.09
C LEU A 43 10.23 5.96 -0.17
N ALA A 44 9.27 6.30 -1.04
CA ALA A 44 9.05 5.55 -2.28
C ALA A 44 10.23 5.65 -3.26
N ARG A 45 10.88 6.81 -3.38
CA ARG A 45 12.10 6.97 -4.18
C ARG A 45 13.27 6.22 -3.57
N LEU A 46 13.44 6.30 -2.25
CA LEU A 46 14.51 5.60 -1.55
C LEU A 46 14.37 4.06 -1.65
N ALA A 47 13.13 3.57 -1.64
CA ALA A 47 12.81 2.15 -1.83
C ALA A 47 13.25 1.59 -3.20
N GLU A 48 13.40 2.43 -4.24
CA GLU A 48 13.90 1.99 -5.56
C GLU A 48 15.35 1.47 -5.51
N HIS A 49 16.08 1.78 -4.43
CA HIS A 49 17.48 1.40 -4.23
C HIS A 49 17.69 0.36 -3.13
N GLY A 50 16.62 -0.23 -2.59
CA GLY A 50 16.69 -1.19 -1.49
C GLY A 50 16.17 -2.57 -1.85
N ASP A 51 16.53 -3.56 -1.04
CA ASP A 51 15.93 -4.89 -1.11
C ASP A 51 14.64 -4.97 -0.29
N SER A 52 13.50 -5.15 -0.98
CA SER A 52 12.19 -5.30 -0.34
C SER A 52 12.07 -6.51 0.60
N ALA A 53 12.92 -7.53 0.44
CA ALA A 53 12.94 -8.75 1.25
C ALA A 53 13.88 -8.65 2.48
N ALA A 54 14.65 -7.57 2.62
CA ALA A 54 15.65 -7.42 3.68
C ALA A 54 15.06 -7.48 5.10
N PHE A 55 13.85 -6.94 5.30
CA PHE A 55 13.19 -6.92 6.60
C PHE A 55 11.77 -7.49 6.56
N LYS A 56 11.50 -8.46 7.45
CA LYS A 56 10.17 -9.04 7.63
C LYS A 56 9.30 -8.13 8.50
N LEU A 57 8.57 -7.23 7.86
CA LEU A 57 7.60 -6.35 8.51
C LEU A 57 6.18 -6.97 8.53
N PRO A 58 5.31 -6.63 9.49
CA PRO A 58 3.96 -7.18 9.56
C PRO A 58 3.07 -6.64 8.44
N ARG A 59 2.08 -7.44 8.02
CA ARG A 59 0.97 -7.04 7.12
C ARG A 59 -0.36 -7.18 7.88
N PRO A 60 -0.73 -6.21 8.74
CA PRO A 60 -1.91 -6.34 9.59
C PRO A 60 -3.20 -6.54 8.79
N LEU A 61 -4.14 -7.29 9.36
CA LEU A 61 -5.44 -7.62 8.78
C LEU A 61 -5.41 -8.28 7.39
N LEU A 62 -4.26 -8.70 6.87
CA LEU A 62 -4.20 -9.30 5.54
C LEU A 62 -5.01 -10.59 5.42
N HIS A 63 -5.15 -11.32 6.53
CA HIS A 63 -5.83 -12.61 6.62
C HIS A 63 -7.12 -12.58 7.47
N SER A 64 -7.64 -11.40 7.78
CA SER A 64 -8.86 -11.24 8.62
C SER A 64 -10.16 -11.66 7.92
N GLY A 65 -10.14 -11.86 6.61
CA GLY A 65 -11.34 -12.17 5.80
C GLY A 65 -12.23 -10.96 5.47
N ASN A 66 -12.11 -9.86 6.20
CA ASN A 66 -12.76 -8.57 5.87
C ASN A 66 -11.92 -7.73 4.89
N LEU A 67 -12.45 -6.59 4.45
CA LEU A 67 -11.78 -5.66 3.53
C LEU A 67 -11.16 -4.45 4.24
N ASP A 68 -11.13 -4.48 5.57
CA ASP A 68 -10.55 -3.40 6.38
C ASP A 68 -9.03 -3.41 6.34
N PHE A 69 -8.47 -2.21 6.55
CA PHE A 69 -7.04 -1.93 6.56
C PHE A 69 -6.57 -1.58 7.96
N SER A 70 -5.31 -1.93 8.28
CA SER A 70 -4.62 -1.44 9.47
C SER A 70 -3.12 -1.34 9.18
N PHE A 71 -2.52 -0.25 9.60
CA PHE A 71 -1.09 0.03 9.45
C PHE A 71 -0.41 0.42 10.77
N ALA A 72 -1.13 0.52 11.89
CA ALA A 72 -0.53 0.87 13.18
C ALA A 72 0.58 -0.10 13.60
N GLY A 73 0.36 -1.41 13.45
CA GLY A 73 1.38 -2.42 13.78
C GLY A 73 2.64 -2.34 12.93
N LEU A 74 2.51 -1.88 11.67
CA LEU A 74 3.63 -1.68 10.77
C LEU A 74 4.55 -0.54 11.26
N LYS A 75 3.97 0.59 11.69
CA LYS A 75 4.72 1.73 12.21
C LYS A 75 5.62 1.34 13.40
N THR A 76 5.08 0.58 14.34
CA THR A 76 5.83 0.08 15.50
C THR A 76 6.97 -0.82 15.05
N ALA A 77 6.72 -1.73 14.11
CA ALA A 77 7.77 -2.60 13.58
C ALA A 77 8.89 -1.83 12.85
N VAL A 78 8.55 -0.79 12.07
CA VAL A 78 9.52 0.09 11.41
C VAL A 78 10.37 0.83 12.43
N LEU A 79 9.75 1.42 13.45
CA LEU A 79 10.47 2.10 14.54
C LEU A 79 11.43 1.13 15.25
N THR A 80 10.93 -0.05 15.65
CA THR A 80 11.75 -1.07 16.31
C THR A 80 12.92 -1.49 15.42
N GLN A 81 12.69 -1.67 14.11
CA GLN A 81 13.76 -2.04 13.19
C GLN A 81 14.79 -0.92 13.01
N ALA A 82 14.35 0.34 12.90
CA ALA A 82 15.24 1.49 12.82
C ALA A 82 16.11 1.64 14.09
N GLN A 83 15.51 1.45 15.27
CA GLN A 83 16.24 1.47 16.55
C GLN A 83 17.25 0.32 16.67
N ARG A 84 16.90 -0.89 16.19
CA ARG A 84 17.80 -2.04 16.19
C ARG A 84 19.00 -1.84 15.27
N LEU A 85 18.81 -1.16 14.14
CA LEU A 85 19.90 -0.83 13.22
C LEU A 85 20.85 0.21 13.83
N GLY A 86 20.35 1.14 14.63
CA GLY A 86 21.18 2.16 15.30
C GLY A 86 22.05 2.91 14.29
N ASN A 87 23.37 2.77 14.42
CA ASN A 87 24.34 3.42 13.54
C ASN A 87 24.30 2.90 12.09
N ASP A 88 23.83 1.66 11.87
CA ASP A 88 23.71 1.06 10.53
C ASP A 88 22.47 1.55 9.78
N LEU A 89 21.60 2.35 10.43
CA LEU A 89 20.35 2.81 9.84
C LEU A 89 20.60 3.56 8.53
N GLU A 90 21.60 4.44 8.45
CA GLU A 90 21.89 5.17 7.21
C GLU A 90 22.23 4.24 6.05
N ALA A 91 23.06 3.22 6.29
CA ALA A 91 23.47 2.25 5.28
C ALA A 91 22.32 1.32 4.85
N ARG A 92 21.38 1.01 5.76
CA ARG A 92 20.25 0.09 5.52
C ARG A 92 18.92 0.81 5.31
N LYS A 93 18.94 2.15 5.17
CA LYS A 93 17.72 2.95 5.06
C LYS A 93 16.92 2.61 3.80
N ALA A 94 17.61 2.34 2.70
CA ALA A 94 16.99 1.93 1.44
C ALA A 94 16.23 0.61 1.57
N ASP A 95 16.86 -0.40 2.17
CA ASP A 95 16.25 -1.71 2.46
C ASP A 95 15.02 -1.57 3.36
N LEU A 96 15.13 -0.81 4.46
CA LEU A 96 13.99 -0.61 5.36
C LEU A 96 12.84 0.13 4.66
N ALA A 97 13.15 1.08 3.78
CA ALA A 97 12.15 1.80 2.99
C ALA A 97 11.47 0.86 2.00
N ALA A 98 12.25 0.01 1.31
CA ALA A 98 11.75 -0.99 0.37
C ALA A 98 10.85 -2.03 1.05
N SER A 99 11.29 -2.60 2.18
CA SER A 99 10.47 -3.55 2.95
C SER A 99 9.18 -2.90 3.49
N THR A 100 9.25 -1.63 3.90
CA THR A 100 8.08 -0.87 4.37
C THR A 100 7.08 -0.63 3.25
N GLN A 101 7.56 -0.14 2.09
CA GLN A 101 6.73 0.07 0.91
C GLN A 101 6.06 -1.24 0.47
N ALA A 102 6.83 -2.33 0.40
CA ALA A 102 6.31 -3.63 0.03
C ALA A 102 5.19 -4.10 0.98
N ALA A 103 5.34 -3.91 2.29
CA ALA A 103 4.30 -4.27 3.25
C ALA A 103 2.99 -3.49 3.03
N ILE A 104 3.07 -2.18 2.80
CA ILE A 104 1.88 -1.34 2.56
C ILE A 104 1.23 -1.71 1.23
N VAL A 105 2.01 -1.80 0.16
CA VAL A 105 1.52 -2.11 -1.19
C VAL A 105 0.87 -3.49 -1.24
N GLU A 106 1.46 -4.50 -0.62
CA GLU A 106 0.93 -5.85 -0.60
C GLU A 106 -0.48 -5.91 0.02
N VAL A 107 -0.70 -5.20 1.14
CA VAL A 107 -2.03 -5.12 1.78
C VAL A 107 -3.03 -4.46 0.85
N LEU A 108 -2.67 -3.32 0.25
CA LEU A 108 -3.53 -2.58 -0.69
C LEU A 108 -3.92 -3.44 -1.89
N VAL A 109 -2.95 -4.15 -2.49
CA VAL A 109 -3.17 -5.02 -3.65
C VAL A 109 -4.10 -6.17 -3.27
N LYS A 110 -3.77 -6.93 -2.22
CA LYS A 110 -4.54 -8.12 -1.83
C LYS A 110 -5.99 -7.77 -1.46
N LYS A 111 -6.21 -6.68 -0.71
CA LYS A 111 -7.57 -6.23 -0.34
C LYS A 111 -8.35 -5.71 -1.55
N SER A 112 -7.70 -5.00 -2.47
CA SER A 112 -8.34 -4.56 -3.72
C SER A 112 -8.79 -5.74 -4.58
N LEU A 113 -7.93 -6.76 -4.71
CA LEU A 113 -8.25 -7.98 -5.45
C LEU A 113 -9.38 -8.77 -4.78
N ALA A 114 -9.35 -8.89 -3.44
CA ALA A 114 -10.42 -9.53 -2.69
C ALA A 114 -11.77 -8.81 -2.90
N ALA A 115 -11.80 -7.48 -2.86
CA ALA A 115 -13.00 -6.70 -3.13
C ALA A 115 -13.53 -6.90 -4.56
N LEU A 116 -12.64 -6.94 -5.55
CA LEU A 116 -12.99 -7.23 -6.94
C LEU A 116 -13.56 -8.65 -7.11
N ASP A 117 -13.01 -9.64 -6.40
CA ASP A 117 -13.50 -11.02 -6.44
C ASP A 117 -14.85 -11.18 -5.71
N GLN A 118 -15.07 -10.44 -4.62
CA GLN A 118 -16.35 -10.44 -3.88
C GLN A 118 -17.48 -9.73 -4.65
N THR A 119 -17.17 -8.63 -5.32
CA THR A 119 -18.17 -7.80 -6.02
C THR A 119 -18.40 -8.20 -7.48
N GLY A 120 -17.45 -8.93 -8.08
CA GLY A 120 -17.48 -9.26 -9.52
C GLY A 120 -17.18 -8.08 -10.45
N MET A 121 -16.82 -6.91 -9.90
CA MET A 121 -16.52 -5.71 -10.67
C MET A 121 -15.33 -5.92 -11.61
N LYS A 122 -15.41 -5.31 -12.81
CA LYS A 122 -14.38 -5.42 -13.86
C LYS A 122 -13.54 -4.15 -14.02
N ARG A 123 -13.76 -3.15 -13.17
CA ARG A 123 -13.06 -1.87 -13.17
C ARG A 123 -12.60 -1.54 -11.76
N LEU A 124 -11.34 -1.16 -11.65
CA LEU A 124 -10.73 -0.64 -10.42
C LEU A 124 -10.27 0.79 -10.69
N VAL A 125 -10.64 1.73 -9.83
CA VAL A 125 -10.15 3.11 -9.86
C VAL A 125 -9.34 3.35 -8.61
N VAL A 126 -8.09 3.79 -8.77
CA VAL A 126 -7.20 4.09 -7.65
C VAL A 126 -7.01 5.61 -7.60
N ALA A 127 -7.72 6.25 -6.67
CA ALA A 127 -7.65 7.69 -6.44
C ALA A 127 -6.87 8.03 -5.16
N GLY A 128 -6.31 9.25 -5.12
CA GLY A 128 -5.53 9.77 -4.00
C GLY A 128 -4.02 9.68 -4.19
N GLY A 129 -3.26 10.37 -3.33
CA GLY A 129 -1.80 10.54 -3.49
C GLY A 129 -1.00 9.22 -3.48
N VAL A 130 -1.43 8.22 -2.71
CA VAL A 130 -0.80 6.89 -2.70
C VAL A 130 -0.95 6.18 -4.05
N GLY A 131 -1.99 6.52 -4.82
CA GLY A 131 -2.16 6.05 -6.18
C GLY A 131 -1.04 6.48 -7.14
N ALA A 132 -0.16 7.41 -6.76
CA ALA A 132 1.06 7.78 -7.50
C ALA A 132 2.20 6.76 -7.35
N ASN A 133 2.14 5.88 -6.36
CA ASN A 133 3.21 4.95 -6.05
C ASN A 133 3.42 3.94 -7.20
N LYS A 134 4.63 3.92 -7.78
CA LYS A 134 4.96 3.08 -8.95
C LYS A 134 4.78 1.59 -8.66
N LEU A 135 5.27 1.11 -7.52
CA LEU A 135 5.15 -0.30 -7.13
C LEU A 135 3.68 -0.73 -6.98
N LEU A 136 2.84 0.12 -6.38
CA LEU A 136 1.40 -0.13 -6.28
C LEU A 136 0.76 -0.25 -7.66
N ARG A 137 1.06 0.69 -8.57
CA ARG A 137 0.52 0.65 -9.94
C ARG A 137 0.94 -0.61 -10.66
N GLU A 138 2.23 -0.95 -10.60
CA GLU A 138 2.79 -2.14 -11.22
C GLU A 138 2.11 -3.41 -10.73
N GLN A 139 2.03 -3.61 -9.42
CA GLN A 139 1.44 -4.82 -8.85
C GLN A 139 -0.07 -4.92 -9.13
N LEU A 140 -0.82 -3.81 -9.04
CA LEU A 140 -2.24 -3.82 -9.38
C LEU A 140 -2.46 -4.11 -10.87
N ASN A 141 -1.68 -3.51 -11.76
CA ASN A 141 -1.78 -3.76 -13.20
C ASN A 141 -1.47 -5.22 -13.53
N ALA A 142 -0.38 -5.77 -12.99
CA ALA A 142 0.00 -7.16 -13.18
C ALA A 142 -1.09 -8.12 -12.68
N ALA A 143 -1.56 -7.92 -11.45
CA ALA A 143 -2.56 -8.80 -10.84
C ALA A 143 -3.95 -8.69 -11.50
N CYS A 144 -4.33 -7.51 -11.98
CA CYS A 144 -5.61 -7.31 -12.68
C CYS A 144 -5.58 -7.79 -14.14
N ALA A 145 -4.39 -7.87 -14.75
CA ALA A 145 -4.20 -8.37 -16.10
C ALA A 145 -4.02 -9.90 -16.17
N ASP A 146 -3.74 -10.57 -15.04
CA ASP A 146 -3.50 -12.01 -14.98
C ASP A 146 -4.68 -12.82 -15.55
N PRO A 147 -4.48 -13.57 -16.65
CA PRO A 147 -5.51 -14.44 -17.23
C PRO A 147 -6.03 -15.52 -16.29
N LYS A 148 -5.25 -15.92 -15.28
CA LYS A 148 -5.61 -16.97 -14.31
C LYS A 148 -6.48 -16.47 -13.17
N ARG A 149 -6.74 -15.16 -13.09
CA ARG A 149 -7.58 -14.57 -12.04
C ARG A 149 -9.01 -15.13 -12.11
N LYS A 150 -9.56 -15.56 -10.96
CA LYS A 150 -10.93 -16.12 -10.85
C LYS A 150 -12.01 -15.18 -11.37
N GLY A 151 -11.85 -13.87 -11.12
CA GLY A 151 -12.73 -12.82 -11.64
C GLY A 151 -12.43 -12.38 -13.08
N GLY A 152 -11.48 -13.00 -13.79
CA GLY A 152 -11.03 -12.55 -15.11
C GLY A 152 -10.34 -11.19 -15.09
N LYS A 153 -10.07 -10.66 -16.29
CA LYS A 153 -9.34 -9.40 -16.49
C LYS A 153 -10.11 -8.20 -15.95
N VAL A 154 -9.41 -7.34 -15.21
CA VAL A 154 -9.93 -6.09 -14.65
C VAL A 154 -9.18 -4.92 -15.28
N ARG A 155 -9.91 -3.85 -15.65
CA ARG A 155 -9.30 -2.60 -16.11
C ARG A 155 -8.99 -1.71 -14.92
N VAL A 156 -7.75 -1.23 -14.82
CA VAL A 156 -7.31 -0.34 -13.75
C VAL A 156 -7.17 1.07 -14.27
N HIS A 157 -7.71 2.05 -13.55
CA HIS A 157 -7.66 3.46 -13.88
C HIS A 157 -7.01 4.25 -12.76
N TYR A 158 -6.12 5.18 -13.14
CA TYR A 158 -5.45 6.09 -12.25
C TYR A 158 -5.75 7.51 -12.72
N PRO A 159 -6.62 8.27 -12.02
CA PRO A 159 -6.87 9.66 -12.35
C PRO A 159 -5.57 10.47 -12.34
N GLU A 160 -5.51 11.51 -13.16
CA GLU A 160 -4.40 12.46 -13.12
C GLU A 160 -4.32 13.12 -11.74
N LEU A 161 -3.10 13.19 -11.22
CA LEU A 161 -2.80 13.93 -10.01
C LEU A 161 -2.74 15.40 -10.44
N HIS A 162 -3.85 16.12 -10.36
CA HIS A 162 -3.80 17.57 -10.33
C HIS A 162 -3.13 17.95 -9.00
N LEU A 163 -1.81 18.11 -9.04
CA LEU A 163 -0.98 18.68 -7.98
C LEU A 163 -0.91 20.19 -8.15
#